data_AF-A0A6B3E504-F1
#
_entry.id   AF-A0A6B3E504-F1
#
_cell.length_a   1.000
_cell.length_b   1.000
_cell.length_c   1.000
_cell.angle_alpha   90.00
_cell.angle_beta   90.00
_cell.angle_gamma   90.00
#
_symmetry.space_group_name_H-M   'P 1'
#
loop_
_entity.id
_entity.type
_entity.pdbx_description
1 polymer ?
#
loop_
_entity_poly.entity_id
_entity_poly.type
_entity_poly.pdbx_seq_one_letter_code
_entity_poly.pdbx_strand_id
1 'polypeptide(L)'
;VGAASPRTLAALQAPRRLVRRYGTEAPYVHALGLSDPRLGEPVLDGHPVTRAELVWAVRHEGALDEADLLDRRTRVGLIPADRAAALDAAREALGEVLGSR
;
A
#
# COMPACT_ATOMS: atom_id res chain seq x y z
N VAL A 1 2.81 -8.70 -22.49
CA VAL A 1 3.55 -8.53 -21.22
C VAL A 1 3.00 -9.56 -20.24
N GLY A 2 3.85 -10.39 -19.64
CA GLY A 2 3.45 -11.45 -18.70
C GLY A 2 4.07 -11.20 -17.32
N ALA A 3 3.57 -11.91 -16.30
CA ALA A 3 4.13 -11.82 -14.95
C ALA A 3 5.61 -12.24 -14.92
N ALA A 4 6.40 -11.63 -14.04
CA ALA A 4 7.78 -12.02 -13.82
C ALA A 4 7.88 -13.50 -13.39
N SER A 5 8.98 -14.16 -13.76
CA SER A 5 9.16 -15.58 -13.44
C SER A 5 9.22 -15.82 -11.93
N PRO A 6 8.85 -17.01 -11.43
CA PRO A 6 8.98 -17.35 -10.01
C PRO A 6 10.40 -17.14 -9.46
N ARG A 7 11.42 -17.47 -10.27
CA ARG A 7 12.83 -17.24 -9.92
C ARG A 7 13.13 -15.75 -9.75
N THR A 8 12.61 -14.91 -10.64
CA THR A 8 12.76 -13.44 -10.55
C THR A 8 12.10 -12.91 -9.28
N LEU A 9 10.86 -13.31 -9.00
CA LEU A 9 10.14 -12.86 -7.81
C LEU A 9 10.81 -13.31 -6.50
N ALA A 10 11.37 -14.52 -6.47
CA ALA A 10 12.08 -15.05 -5.31
C ALA A 10 13.38 -14.30 -4.98
N ALA A 11 13.99 -13.62 -5.96
CA ALA A 11 15.22 -12.85 -5.77
C ALA A 11 14.99 -11.41 -5.26
N LEU A 12 13.74 -10.93 -5.25
CA LEU A 12 13.41 -9.56 -4.87
C LEU A 12 13.70 -9.30 -3.39
N GLN A 13 14.34 -8.17 -3.12
CA GLN A 13 14.65 -7.70 -1.77
C GLN A 13 13.46 -6.96 -1.16
N ALA A 14 12.42 -7.71 -0.81
CA ALA A 14 11.23 -7.19 -0.15
C ALA A 14 10.55 -8.29 0.69
N PRO A 15 9.76 -7.93 1.72
CA PRO A 15 8.93 -8.88 2.44
C PRO A 15 8.07 -9.72 1.49
N ARG A 16 8.02 -11.04 1.72
CA ARG A 16 7.28 -11.98 0.85
C ARG A 16 5.81 -11.60 0.67
N ARG A 17 5.19 -10.94 1.65
CA ARG A 17 3.81 -10.45 1.54
C ARG A 17 3.67 -9.39 0.45
N LEU A 18 4.62 -8.46 0.37
CA LEU A 18 4.62 -7.40 -0.63
C LEU A 18 4.91 -7.98 -2.00
N VAL A 19 5.85 -8.93 -2.12
CA VAL A 19 6.11 -9.63 -3.39
C VAL A 19 4.87 -10.35 -3.92
N ARG A 20 4.09 -10.99 -3.05
CA ARG A 20 2.82 -11.64 -3.45
C ARG A 20 1.78 -10.64 -3.93
N ARG A 21 1.78 -9.41 -3.41
CA ARG A 21 0.77 -8.39 -3.72
C ARG A 21 1.14 -7.50 -4.90
N TYR A 22 2.39 -7.05 -4.95
CA TYR A 22 2.90 -6.04 -5.87
C TYR A 22 3.88 -6.61 -6.90
N GLY A 23 4.20 -7.90 -6.84
CA GLY A 23 5.13 -8.53 -7.79
C GLY A 23 6.49 -7.83 -7.81
N THR A 24 6.91 -7.41 -9.00
CA THR A 24 8.18 -6.69 -9.21
C THR A 24 8.23 -5.30 -8.61
N GLU A 25 7.08 -4.74 -8.21
CA GLU A 25 7.03 -3.42 -7.59
C GLU A 25 7.27 -3.46 -6.07
N ALA A 26 7.24 -4.66 -5.47
CA ALA A 26 7.36 -4.83 -4.03
C ALA A 26 8.60 -4.18 -3.39
N PRO A 27 9.80 -4.18 -4.00
CA PRO A 27 10.96 -3.47 -3.44
C PRO A 27 10.74 -1.96 -3.34
N TYR A 28 10.00 -1.34 -4.27
CA TYR A 28 9.73 0.09 -4.24
C TYR A 28 8.70 0.44 -3.16
N VAL A 29 7.64 -0.36 -3.02
CA VAL A 29 6.69 -0.22 -1.91
C VAL A 29 7.41 -0.38 -0.57
N HIS A 30 8.30 -1.37 -0.46
CA HIS A 30 9.07 -1.59 0.76
C HIS A 30 10.01 -0.42 1.07
N ALA A 31 10.72 0.08 0.06
CA ALA A 31 11.62 1.22 0.20
C ALA A 31 10.87 2.49 0.66
N LEU A 32 9.64 2.71 0.18
CA LEU A 32 8.80 3.82 0.64
C LEU A 32 8.56 3.74 2.15
N GLY A 33 8.19 2.56 2.67
CA GLY A 33 8.02 2.35 4.11
C GLY A 33 9.31 2.47 4.93
N LEU A 34 10.48 2.27 4.33
CA LEU A 34 11.78 2.47 4.99
C LEU A 34 12.24 3.93 4.98
N SER A 35 11.78 4.72 4.00
CA SER A 35 12.16 6.14 3.85
C SER A 35 11.55 7.07 4.90
N ASP A 36 10.39 6.70 5.44
CA ASP A 36 9.70 7.40 6.52
C ASP A 36 9.10 6.37 7.49
N PRO A 37 9.51 6.35 8.77
CA PRO A 37 8.97 5.43 9.76
C PRO A 37 7.44 5.43 9.83
N ARG A 38 6.79 6.59 9.64
CA ARG A 38 5.33 6.72 9.64
C ARG A 38 4.69 5.94 8.48
N LEU A 39 5.36 5.86 7.33
CA LEU A 39 4.88 5.08 6.20
C LEU A 39 5.09 3.57 6.41
N GLY A 40 6.06 3.19 7.24
CA GLY A 40 6.28 1.80 7.65
C GLY A 40 5.24 1.26 8.62
N GLU A 41 4.47 2.13 9.28
CA GLU A 41 3.45 1.73 10.25
C GLU A 41 2.23 1.07 9.59
N PRO A 42 1.59 0.10 10.27
CA PRO A 42 0.29 -0.40 9.89
C PRO A 42 -0.75 0.71 9.77
N VAL A 43 -1.70 0.55 8.86
CA VAL A 43 -2.89 1.42 8.80
C VAL A 43 -3.78 1.21 10.03
N LEU A 44 -3.81 -0.01 10.55
CA LEU A 44 -4.53 -0.43 11.75
C LEU A 44 -3.65 -1.39 12.55
N ASP A 45 -3.75 -1.34 13.87
CA ASP A 45 -3.04 -2.28 14.75
C ASP A 45 -3.38 -3.73 14.39
N GLY A 46 -2.34 -4.55 14.21
CA GLY A 46 -2.49 -5.96 13.83
C GLY A 46 -2.83 -6.21 12.35
N HIS A 47 -3.05 -5.17 11.54
CA HIS A 47 -3.36 -5.31 10.12
C HIS A 47 -2.08 -5.27 9.25
N PRO A 48 -1.92 -6.13 8.23
CA PRO A 48 -0.67 -6.22 7.45
C PRO A 48 -0.44 -5.10 6.44
N VAL A 49 -1.48 -4.32 6.12
CA VAL A 49 -1.40 -3.17 5.20
C VAL A 49 -0.79 -1.99 5.93
N THR A 50 0.25 -1.44 5.32
CA THR A 50 1.01 -0.28 5.82
C THR A 50 0.57 1.03 5.16
N ARG A 51 0.90 2.16 5.79
CA ARG A 51 0.66 3.49 5.22
C ARG A 51 1.39 3.69 3.88
N ALA A 52 2.56 3.08 3.70
CA ALA A 52 3.29 3.06 2.42
C ALA A 52 2.46 2.45 1.28
N GLU A 53 1.68 1.39 1.56
CA GLU A 53 0.81 0.76 0.56
C GLU A 53 -0.33 1.69 0.12
N LEU A 54 -0.86 2.53 1.03
CA LEU A 54 -1.85 3.56 0.67
C LEU A 54 -1.23 4.64 -0.23
N VAL A 55 -0.10 5.19 0.17
CA VAL A 55 0.61 6.22 -0.61
C VAL A 55 1.04 5.69 -1.98
N TRP A 56 1.51 4.44 -2.04
CA TRP A 56 1.84 3.79 -3.30
C TRP A 56 0.64 3.72 -4.25
N ALA A 57 -0.52 3.32 -3.73
CA ALA A 57 -1.75 3.23 -4.51
C ALA A 57 -2.18 4.60 -5.08
N VAL A 58 -2.03 5.69 -4.34
CA VAL A 58 -2.32 7.04 -4.87
C VAL A 58 -1.29 7.45 -5.94
N ARG A 59 0.01 7.29 -5.65
CA ARG A 59 1.09 7.81 -6.52
C ARG A 59 1.29 7.02 -7.81
N HIS A 60 1.10 5.70 -7.78
CA HIS A 60 1.50 4.80 -8.87
C HIS A 60 0.35 3.97 -9.42
N GLU A 61 -0.71 3.75 -8.65
CA GLU A 61 -1.83 2.92 -9.10
C GLU A 61 -3.09 3.72 -9.45
N GLY A 62 -3.05 5.04 -9.27
CA GLY A 62 -4.14 5.94 -9.65
C GLY A 62 -5.36 5.87 -8.74
N ALA A 63 -5.17 5.56 -7.45
CA ALA A 63 -6.26 5.65 -6.48
C ALA A 63 -6.70 7.11 -6.29
N LEU A 64 -7.99 7.40 -6.48
CA LEU A 64 -8.53 8.77 -6.50
C LEU A 64 -9.41 9.10 -5.28
N ASP A 65 -9.84 8.10 -4.53
CA ASP A 65 -10.74 8.25 -3.39
C ASP A 65 -10.49 7.17 -2.33
N GLU A 66 -11.08 7.35 -1.15
CA GLU A 66 -10.92 6.43 -0.03
C GLU A 66 -11.51 5.04 -0.33
N ALA A 67 -12.55 4.99 -1.16
CA ALA A 67 -13.16 3.72 -1.57
C ALA A 67 -12.21 2.90 -2.46
N ASP A 68 -11.46 3.53 -3.36
CA ASP A 68 -10.41 2.84 -4.12
C ASP A 68 -9.35 2.27 -3.19
N LEU A 69 -8.82 3.11 -2.30
CA LEU A 69 -7.78 2.71 -1.36
C LEU A 69 -8.22 1.55 -0.48
N LEU A 70 -9.33 1.71 0.23
CA LEU A 70 -9.75 0.78 1.27
C LEU A 70 -10.46 -0.44 0.69
N ASP A 71 -11.30 -0.26 -0.33
CA ASP A 71 -12.21 -1.32 -0.78
C ASP A 71 -11.63 -2.12 -1.95
N ARG A 72 -10.75 -1.52 -2.78
CA ARG A 72 -10.17 -2.18 -3.97
C ARG A 72 -8.68 -2.48 -3.84
N ARG A 73 -7.86 -1.45 -3.59
CA ARG A 73 -6.38 -1.54 -3.61
C ARG A 73 -5.82 -2.29 -2.44
N THR A 74 -6.40 -2.13 -1.26
CA THR A 74 -5.92 -2.76 -0.02
C THR A 74 -6.85 -3.85 0.49
N ARG A 75 -8.16 -3.71 0.26
CA ARG A 75 -9.24 -4.57 0.78
C ARG A 75 -9.39 -4.53 2.30
N VAL A 76 -8.84 -3.52 2.97
CA VAL A 76 -9.14 -3.22 4.38
C VAL A 76 -10.65 -3.07 4.59
N GLY A 77 -11.34 -2.52 3.59
CA GLY A 77 -12.76 -2.26 3.61
C GLY A 77 -13.69 -3.47 3.63
N LEU A 78 -13.16 -4.69 3.48
CA LEU A 78 -13.96 -5.92 3.57
C LEU A 78 -14.57 -6.12 4.96
N ILE A 79 -13.92 -5.59 5.99
CA ILE A 79 -14.46 -5.56 7.35
C ILE A 79 -14.96 -4.13 7.61
N PRO A 80 -16.27 -3.91 7.84
CA PRO A 80 -16.81 -2.55 8.00
C PRO A 80 -16.17 -1.75 9.15
N ALA A 81 -15.83 -2.41 10.25
CA ALA A 81 -15.15 -1.77 11.38
C ALA A 81 -13.73 -1.29 11.01
N ASP A 82 -12.96 -2.14 10.34
CA ASP A 82 -11.61 -1.81 9.86
C ASP A 82 -11.67 -0.68 8.81
N ARG A 83 -12.65 -0.73 7.92
CA ARG A 83 -12.91 0.35 6.95
C ARG A 83 -13.09 1.69 7.65
N ALA A 84 -13.92 1.73 8.68
CA ALA A 84 -14.21 2.95 9.43
C ALA A 84 -12.95 3.45 10.16
N ALA A 85 -12.20 2.54 10.79
CA ALA A 85 -10.98 2.88 11.51
C ALA A 85 -9.83 3.35 10.58
N ALA A 86 -9.78 2.88 9.33
CA ALA A 86 -8.73 3.21 8.36
C ALA A 86 -9.00 4.49 7.56
N LEU A 87 -10.17 5.12 7.75
CA LEU A 87 -10.62 6.22 6.91
C LEU A 87 -9.69 7.44 6.96
N ASP A 88 -9.20 7.79 8.14
CA ASP A 88 -8.32 8.95 8.30
C ASP A 88 -6.95 8.71 7.66
N ALA A 89 -6.39 7.50 7.79
CA ALA A 89 -5.15 7.14 7.10
C ALA A 89 -5.29 7.18 5.56
N ALA A 90 -6.46 6.80 5.02
CA ALA A 90 -6.73 6.91 3.59
C ALA A 90 -6.78 8.38 3.13
N ARG A 91 -7.43 9.26 3.92
CA ARG A 91 -7.50 10.70 3.64
C ARG A 91 -6.13 11.37 3.70
N GLU A 92 -5.33 11.01 4.68
CA GLU A 92 -3.95 11.49 4.80
C GLU A 92 -3.13 11.12 3.55
N ALA A 93 -3.21 9.86 3.10
CA ALA A 93 -2.50 9.40 1.91
C ALA A 93 -2.95 10.14 0.62
N LEU A 94 -4.25 10.43 0.48
CA LEU A 94 -4.77 11.24 -0.63
C LEU A 94 -4.30 12.70 -0.55
N GLY A 95 -4.26 13.26 0.65
CA GLY A 95 -3.82 14.64 0.92
C GLY A 95 -2.33 14.87 0.64
N GLU A 96 -1.46 13.89 0.93
CA GLU A 96 -0.01 14.00 0.66
C GLU A 96 0.30 14.26 -0.82
N VAL A 97 -0.48 13.69 -1.74
CA VAL A 97 -0.27 13.86 -3.18
C VAL A 97 -0.77 15.21 -3.69
N LEU A 98 -1.79 15.78 -3.04
CA LEU A 98 -2.31 17.11 -3.38
C LEU A 98 -1.43 18.24 -2.82
N GLY A 99 -0.77 18.04 -1.66
CA GLY A 99 0.12 19.02 -1.04
C GLY A 99 1.56 19.03 -1.57
N SER A 100 1.96 18.02 -2.35
CA SER A 100 3.28 17.93 -2.97
C SER A 100 3.32 18.46 -4.43
N ARG A 101 2.28 19.20 -4.85
CA ARG A 101 2.15 19.86 -6.15
C ARG A 101 2.26 21.38 -6.04
#